data_AF-S3DE63-F1
#
_entry.id   AF-S3DE63-F1
#
_cell.length_a   1.000
_cell.length_b   1.000
_cell.length_c   1.000
_cell.angle_alpha   90.00
_cell.angle_beta   90.00
_cell.angle_gamma   90.00
#
_symmetry.space_group_name_H-M   'P 1'
#
loop_
_entity.id
_entity.type
_entity.pdbx_description
1 polymer ?
#
loop_
_entity_poly.entity_id
_entity_poly.type
_entity_poly.pdbx_seq_one_letter_code
_entity_poly.pdbx_strand_id
1 'polypeptide(L)'
;MRSIPGYYIVWHAHTRKRRFELVSVKAAKELAIKVHGSVEKMSEKLYVKSVNGLSVKNYTKFRFLQDAPLQQPYKDPSSLLWGTPDEQDDYCGMAAVAFPFVMQRNSPEDGVWCGGCNRTYQQFVRRRLPPQVILDKIPPGIRESDSLLNAVHRARSKAGFQEHIKHCSDGLTMAPMT
;
A
#
# COMPACT_ATOMS: atom_id res chain seq x y z
N MET A 1 12.72 -8.66 5.24
CA MET A 1 11.93 -8.81 3.99
C MET A 1 12.78 -8.27 2.85
N ARG A 2 12.57 -8.69 1.59
CA ARG A 2 13.32 -8.14 0.44
C ARG A 2 12.37 -7.62 -0.63
N SER A 3 12.72 -6.52 -1.29
CA SER A 3 11.95 -6.03 -2.42
C SER A 3 12.05 -6.99 -3.60
N ILE A 4 11.00 -7.03 -4.41
CA ILE A 4 11.01 -7.71 -5.69
C ILE A 4 11.82 -6.81 -6.66
N PRO A 5 12.76 -7.36 -7.46
CA PRO A 5 13.41 -6.60 -8.52
C PRO A 5 12.50 -6.58 -9.76
N GLY A 6 12.48 -5.48 -10.52
CA GLY A 6 11.63 -5.38 -11.69
C GLY A 6 11.49 -3.98 -12.28
N TYR A 7 10.64 -3.90 -13.31
CA TYR A 7 10.18 -2.65 -13.90
C TYR A 7 8.84 -2.28 -13.26
N TYR A 8 8.79 -1.11 -12.63
CA TYR A 8 7.58 -0.59 -11.98
C TYR A 8 7.14 0.67 -12.70
N ILE A 9 5.88 0.71 -13.12
CA ILE A 9 5.28 1.86 -13.79
C ILE A 9 4.40 2.58 -12.76
N VAL A 10 4.98 3.54 -12.04
CA VAL A 10 4.24 4.41 -11.12
C VAL A 10 4.61 5.84 -11.45
N TRP A 11 3.76 6.52 -12.24
CA TRP A 11 3.95 7.87 -12.81
C TRP A 11 5.15 8.04 -13.75
N HIS A 12 6.32 7.55 -13.33
CA HIS A 12 7.53 7.37 -14.15
C HIS A 12 7.92 5.88 -14.14
N ALA A 13 8.49 5.40 -15.24
CA ALA A 13 9.01 4.05 -15.30
C ALA A 13 10.26 3.94 -14.40
N HIS A 14 10.10 3.44 -13.19
CA HIS A 14 11.20 3.18 -12.27
C HIS A 14 11.69 1.74 -12.47
N THR A 15 12.91 1.61 -13.02
CA THR A 15 13.58 0.32 -13.07
C THR A 15 14.33 0.09 -11.77
N ARG A 16 13.97 -0.96 -11.03
CA ARG A 16 14.69 -1.37 -9.82
C ARG A 16 15.35 -2.71 -10.08
N LYS A 17 16.59 -2.65 -10.59
CA LYS A 17 17.41 -3.84 -10.90
C LYS A 17 17.91 -4.56 -9.63
N ARG A 18 18.03 -3.85 -8.50
CA ARG A 18 18.52 -4.40 -7.23
C ARG A 18 17.39 -4.74 -6.26
N ARG A 19 17.60 -5.79 -5.46
CA ARG A 19 16.77 -6.11 -4.30
C ARG A 19 17.19 -5.24 -3.12
N PHE A 20 16.22 -4.66 -2.43
CA PHE A 20 16.43 -3.90 -1.21
C PHE A 20 16.02 -4.71 0.00
N GLU A 21 16.68 -4.52 1.13
CA GLU A 21 16.18 -5.01 2.40
C GLU A 21 15.06 -4.11 2.88
N LEU A 22 13.91 -4.73 3.14
CA LEU A 22 12.71 -4.09 3.62
C LEU A 22 12.52 -4.43 5.10
N VAL A 23 12.18 -3.41 5.88
CA VAL A 23 11.89 -3.49 7.30
C VAL A 23 10.44 -3.06 7.52
N SER A 24 9.74 -3.78 8.39
CA SER A 24 8.40 -3.38 8.80
C SER A 24 8.46 -2.06 9.56
N VAL A 25 7.65 -1.08 9.14
CA VAL A 25 7.54 0.22 9.82
C VAL A 25 7.15 0.03 11.28
N LYS A 26 6.25 -0.94 11.57
CA LYS A 26 5.87 -1.31 12.93
C LYS A 26 7.09 -1.75 13.75
N ALA A 27 7.86 -2.71 13.24
CA ALA A 27 9.04 -3.24 13.97
C ALA A 27 10.10 -2.14 14.18
N ALA A 28 10.33 -1.29 13.18
CA ALA A 28 11.25 -0.16 13.29
C ALA A 28 10.77 0.86 14.34
N LYS A 29 9.48 1.18 14.37
CA LYS A 29 8.86 2.09 15.35
C LYS A 29 8.91 1.51 16.77
N GLU A 30 8.61 0.22 16.95
CA GLU A 30 8.73 -0.47 18.25
C GLU A 30 10.17 -0.43 18.78
N LEU A 31 11.16 -0.68 17.92
CA LEU A 31 12.57 -0.58 18.29
C LEU A 31 12.94 0.86 18.66
N ALA A 32 12.51 1.84 17.87
CA ALA A 32 12.79 3.25 18.15
C ALA A 32 12.19 3.70 19.49
N ILE A 33 10.97 3.27 19.81
CA ILE A 33 10.34 3.54 21.12
C ILE A 33 11.15 2.90 22.25
N LYS A 34 11.62 1.65 22.09
CA LYS A 34 12.48 1.00 23.09
C LYS A 34 13.79 1.75 23.32
N VAL A 35 14.41 2.26 22.25
CA VAL A 35 15.69 2.99 22.32
C VAL A 35 15.53 4.38 22.92
N HIS A 36 14.46 5.09 22.57
CA HIS A 36 14.25 6.48 22.97
C HIS A 36 13.35 6.64 24.22
N GLY A 37 12.71 5.55 24.66
CA GLY A 37 11.86 5.48 25.84
C GLY A 37 10.39 5.85 25.59
N SER A 38 10.09 6.69 24.60
CA SER A 38 8.72 7.05 24.25
C SER A 38 8.59 7.59 22.81
N VAL A 39 7.35 7.73 22.33
CA VAL A 39 7.08 8.32 21.01
C VAL A 39 7.44 9.82 21.01
N GLU A 40 7.17 10.53 22.10
CA GLU A 40 7.43 11.96 22.25
C GLU A 40 8.93 12.25 22.18
N LYS A 41 9.76 11.47 22.89
CA LYS A 41 11.22 11.60 22.85
C LYS A 41 11.78 11.30 21.46
N MET A 42 11.19 10.34 20.75
CA MET A 42 11.54 10.04 19.37
C MET A 42 11.21 11.21 18.43
N SER A 43 10.05 11.85 18.60
CA SER A 43 9.64 13.04 17.83
C SER A 43 10.52 14.26 18.14
N GLU A 44 10.87 14.48 19.41
CA GLU A 44 11.80 15.54 19.82
C GLU A 44 13.16 15.39 19.12
N LYS A 45 13.71 14.18 19.08
CA LYS A 45 14.97 13.90 18.37
C LYS A 45 14.87 14.16 16.87
N LEU A 46 13.73 13.87 16.25
CA LEU A 46 13.50 14.20 14.84
C LEU A 46 13.46 15.72 14.62
N TYR A 47 12.80 16.45 15.51
CA TYR A 47 12.77 17.92 15.47
C TYR A 47 14.17 18.53 15.60
N VAL A 48 14.97 18.08 16.57
CA VAL A 48 16.36 18.54 16.73
C VAL A 48 17.19 18.28 15.47
N LYS A 49 17.01 17.12 14.82
CA LYS A 49 17.67 16.84 13.54
C LYS A 49 17.19 17.77 12.42
N SER A 50 15.90 18.12 12.41
CA SER A 50 15.33 19.10 11.47
C SER A 50 16.01 20.46 11.59
N VAL A 51 16.16 20.97 12.81
CA VAL A 51 16.84 22.25 13.07
C VAL A 51 18.32 22.17 12.67
N ASN A 52 18.94 21.00 12.80
CA ASN A 52 20.34 20.74 12.44
C ASN A 52 20.54 20.34 10.96
N GLY A 53 19.63 20.74 10.06
CA GLY A 53 19.83 20.63 8.61
C GLY A 53 19.33 19.33 7.96
N LEU A 54 18.44 18.57 8.62
CA LEU A 54 17.72 17.50 7.93
C LEU A 54 16.84 18.09 6.82
N SER A 55 16.92 17.53 5.62
CA SER A 55 16.11 18.00 4.50
C SER A 55 14.61 17.87 4.80
N VAL A 56 13.81 18.80 4.28
CA VAL A 56 12.34 18.81 4.42
C VAL A 56 11.73 17.48 3.94
N LYS A 57 12.27 16.92 2.83
CA LYS A 57 11.86 15.61 2.31
C LYS A 57 12.07 14.50 3.35
N ASN A 58 13.25 14.43 3.98
CA ASN A 58 13.53 13.40 4.98
C ASN A 58 12.75 13.62 6.27
N TYR A 59 12.57 14.88 6.70
CA TYR A 59 11.76 15.20 7.87
C TYR A 59 10.32 14.72 7.70
N THR A 60 9.69 15.05 6.57
CA THR A 60 8.33 14.64 6.23
C THR A 60 8.20 13.12 6.18
N LYS A 61 9.15 12.45 5.49
CA LYS A 61 9.20 10.98 5.44
C LYS A 61 9.29 10.33 6.82
N PHE A 62 10.17 10.82 7.71
CA PHE A 62 10.29 10.25 9.05
C PHE A 62 9.05 10.52 9.89
N ARG A 63 8.45 11.70 9.77
CA ARG A 63 7.19 12.04 10.45
C ARG A 63 6.07 11.09 10.04
N PHE A 64 5.91 10.85 8.73
CA PHE A 64 4.95 9.86 8.22
C PHE A 64 5.16 8.47 8.84
N LEU A 65 6.41 7.99 8.93
CA LEU A 65 6.73 6.71 9.56
C LEU A 65 6.46 6.71 11.08
N GLN A 66 6.64 7.84 11.75
CA GLN A 66 6.30 8.01 13.17
C GLN A 66 4.80 8.02 13.41
N ASP A 67 4.00 8.54 12.49
CA ASP A 67 2.53 8.59 12.59
C ASP A 67 1.88 7.24 12.24
N ALA A 68 2.61 6.33 11.59
CA ALA A 68 2.12 5.00 11.25
C ALA A 68 1.61 4.22 12.49
N PRO A 69 0.40 3.64 12.46
CA PRO A 69 -0.16 2.94 13.61
C PRO A 69 0.65 1.68 13.94
N LEU A 70 0.84 1.42 15.24
CA LEU A 70 1.49 0.18 15.72
C LEU A 70 0.55 -1.04 15.61
N GLN A 71 -0.75 -0.78 15.65
CA GLN A 71 -1.77 -1.78 15.44
C GLN A 71 -1.93 -2.02 13.95
N GLN A 72 -2.14 -3.27 13.56
CA GLN A 72 -2.55 -3.55 12.19
C GLN A 72 -3.87 -2.82 11.94
N PRO A 73 -4.02 -2.12 10.81
CA PRO A 73 -5.28 -1.46 10.50
C PRO A 73 -6.39 -2.53 10.48
N TYR A 74 -7.44 -2.29 11.25
CA TYR A 74 -8.63 -3.15 11.29
C TYR A 74 -9.34 -3.17 9.92
N LYS A 75 -9.14 -2.10 9.15
CA LYS A 75 -9.67 -1.92 7.80
C LYS A 75 -8.59 -2.19 6.76
N ASP A 76 -9.08 -2.50 5.58
CA ASP A 76 -8.29 -2.65 4.38
C ASP A 76 -7.34 -1.45 4.15
N PRO A 77 -6.03 -1.66 3.99
CA PRO A 77 -5.08 -0.58 3.70
C PRO A 77 -5.45 0.23 2.45
N SER A 78 -6.14 -0.35 1.47
CA SER A 78 -6.61 0.37 0.27
C SER A 78 -7.77 1.34 0.53
N SER A 79 -8.45 1.17 1.67
CA SER A 79 -9.50 2.08 2.15
C SER A 79 -8.97 3.17 3.10
N LEU A 80 -7.68 3.13 3.42
CA LEU A 80 -7.05 4.19 4.18
C LEU A 80 -6.86 5.40 3.27
N LEU A 81 -7.19 6.58 3.79
CA LEU A 81 -6.76 7.84 3.23
C LEU A 81 -5.24 7.88 3.40
N TRP A 82 -4.50 7.40 2.40
CA TRP A 82 -3.07 7.66 2.32
C TRP A 82 -2.91 9.17 2.22
N GLY A 83 -2.01 9.73 3.01
CA GLY A 83 -1.70 11.15 3.02
C GLY A 83 -1.39 11.69 1.62
N THR A 84 -1.37 13.01 1.50
CA THR A 84 -1.28 13.73 0.22
C THR A 84 -0.25 13.14 -0.76
N PRO A 85 -0.56 13.09 -2.07
CA PRO A 85 0.28 12.52 -3.13
C PRO A 85 1.72 13.07 -3.25
N ASP A 86 2.05 14.14 -2.54
CA ASP A 86 3.33 14.84 -2.64
C ASP A 86 4.45 14.18 -1.83
N GLU A 87 4.15 13.17 -1.03
CA GLU A 87 5.16 12.35 -0.38
C GLU A 87 5.72 11.37 -1.40
N GLN A 88 6.81 11.79 -2.04
CA GLN A 88 7.55 11.04 -3.05
C GLN A 88 7.93 9.65 -2.52
N ASP A 89 7.07 8.66 -2.78
CA ASP A 89 7.37 7.27 -2.49
C ASP A 89 8.45 6.79 -3.46
N ASP A 90 9.70 6.92 -3.02
CA ASP A 90 10.87 6.44 -3.75
C ASP A 90 10.77 4.92 -4.04
N TYR A 91 9.86 4.20 -3.38
CA TYR A 91 9.65 2.77 -3.52
C TYR A 91 8.37 2.41 -4.27
N CYS A 92 7.61 3.37 -4.83
CA CYS A 92 6.53 3.12 -5.79
C CYS A 92 5.48 2.08 -5.31
N GLY A 93 5.12 2.08 -4.03
CA GLY A 93 4.18 1.13 -3.42
C GLY A 93 4.78 -0.25 -3.11
N MET A 94 6.07 -0.50 -3.41
CA MET A 94 6.74 -1.80 -3.19
C MET A 94 6.82 -2.19 -1.70
N ALA A 95 6.72 -1.22 -0.79
CA ALA A 95 6.83 -1.47 0.65
C ALA A 95 5.53 -1.98 1.29
N ALA A 96 4.39 -1.89 0.58
CA ALA A 96 3.08 -2.22 1.12
C ALA A 96 2.54 -3.53 0.53
N VAL A 97 3.33 -4.60 0.54
CA VAL A 97 2.75 -5.92 0.30
C VAL A 97 2.26 -6.46 1.63
N ALA A 98 0.97 -6.28 1.91
CA ALA A 98 0.25 -7.21 2.78
C ALA A 98 0.20 -8.55 2.03
N PHE A 99 1.34 -9.25 1.99
CA PHE A 99 1.39 -10.60 1.49
C PHE A 99 0.78 -11.48 2.58
N PRO A 100 -0.31 -12.21 2.31
CA PRO A 100 -0.89 -13.11 3.28
C PRO A 100 0.03 -14.34 3.37
N PHE A 101 1.16 -14.21 4.06
CA PHE A 101 1.97 -15.36 4.41
C PHE A 101 2.09 -15.41 5.92
N VAL A 102 1.20 -16.20 6.53
CA VAL A 102 1.49 -17.59 6.92
C VAL A 102 0.13 -18.30 7.04
N MET A 103 -0.10 -19.42 6.33
CA MET A 103 -1.17 -20.36 6.70
C MET A 103 -0.62 -21.41 7.65
N GLN A 104 -1.43 -21.75 8.66
CA GLN A 104 -1.28 -23.00 9.41
C GLN A 104 -1.07 -24.16 8.44
N ARG A 105 -0.05 -25.00 8.71
CA ARG A 105 0.34 -26.21 7.95
C ARG A 105 1.22 -26.02 6.70
N ASN A 106 2.11 -25.02 6.67
CA ASN A 106 3.29 -24.99 5.78
C ASN A 106 3.05 -24.99 4.25
N SER A 107 1.83 -24.81 3.75
CA SER A 107 1.62 -24.65 2.30
C SER A 107 1.68 -23.16 1.92
N PRO A 108 2.63 -22.71 1.08
CA PRO A 108 2.58 -21.39 0.47
C PRO A 108 1.27 -21.24 -0.32
N GLU A 109 0.52 -20.16 -0.09
CA GLU A 109 -0.61 -19.81 -0.93
C GLU A 109 -0.21 -18.70 -1.89
N ASP A 110 -0.27 -18.97 -3.20
CA ASP A 110 -0.09 -17.93 -4.20
C ASP A 110 -1.28 -16.96 -4.14
N GLY A 111 -0.97 -15.67 -4.00
CA GLY A 111 -2.00 -14.64 -4.01
C GLY A 111 -2.72 -14.58 -5.37
N VAL A 112 -4.03 -14.31 -5.34
CA VAL A 112 -4.85 -14.19 -6.54
C VAL A 112 -5.28 -12.73 -6.77
N TRP A 113 -5.27 -12.30 -8.04
CA TRP A 113 -5.70 -10.98 -8.47
C TRP A 113 -7.09 -11.05 -9.13
N CYS A 114 -7.88 -9.99 -8.97
CA CYS A 114 -9.22 -9.91 -9.54
C CYS A 114 -9.20 -9.31 -10.95
N GLY A 115 -9.57 -10.12 -11.95
CA GLY A 115 -9.73 -9.66 -13.33
C GLY A 115 -10.88 -8.65 -13.47
N GLY A 116 -11.90 -8.73 -12.61
CA GLY A 116 -12.98 -7.75 -12.51
C GLY A 116 -12.46 -6.36 -12.15
N CYS A 117 -11.69 -6.25 -11.07
CA CYS A 117 -11.04 -4.98 -10.69
C CYS A 117 -10.19 -4.41 -11.82
N ASN A 118 -9.40 -5.25 -12.50
CA ASN A 118 -8.60 -4.81 -13.65
C ASN A 118 -9.48 -4.24 -14.77
N ARG A 119 -10.55 -4.94 -15.15
CA ARG A 119 -11.49 -4.43 -16.17
C ARG A 119 -12.15 -3.12 -15.76
N THR A 120 -12.64 -3.01 -14.52
CA THR A 120 -13.24 -1.77 -14.02
C THR A 120 -12.26 -0.61 -14.11
N TYR A 121 -10.99 -0.82 -13.70
CA TYR A 121 -9.94 0.19 -13.83
C TYR A 121 -9.66 0.57 -15.29
N GLN A 122 -9.58 -0.42 -16.20
CA GLN A 122 -9.39 -0.14 -17.63
C GLN A 122 -10.56 0.67 -18.23
N GLN A 123 -11.80 0.40 -17.81
CA GLN A 123 -12.96 1.20 -18.22
C GLN A 123 -12.89 2.62 -17.65
N PHE A 124 -12.46 2.78 -16.39
CA PHE A 124 -12.23 4.08 -15.78
C PHE A 124 -11.18 4.91 -16.54
N VAL A 125 -10.01 4.33 -16.82
CA VAL A 125 -8.93 4.98 -17.59
C VAL A 125 -9.41 5.40 -18.99
N ARG A 126 -10.28 4.58 -19.62
CA ARG A 126 -10.89 4.88 -20.92
C ARG A 126 -12.10 5.81 -20.84
N ARG A 127 -12.44 6.34 -19.67
CA ARG A 127 -13.63 7.19 -19.41
C ARG A 127 -14.95 6.54 -19.84
N ARG A 128 -15.04 5.21 -19.71
CA ARG A 128 -16.23 4.40 -20.03
C ARG A 128 -16.98 3.90 -18.81
N LEU A 129 -16.48 4.16 -17.61
CA LEU A 129 -17.14 3.77 -16.37
C LEU A 129 -18.23 4.80 -16.02
N PRO A 130 -19.50 4.39 -15.82
CA PRO A 130 -20.57 5.32 -15.47
C PRO A 130 -20.28 6.05 -14.14
N PRO A 131 -20.55 7.36 -14.03
CA PRO A 131 -20.28 8.14 -12.81
C PRO A 131 -20.94 7.58 -11.55
N GLN A 132 -22.14 7.02 -11.66
CA GLN A 132 -22.85 6.43 -10.52
C GLN A 132 -22.08 5.23 -9.93
N VAL A 133 -21.47 4.41 -10.79
CA VAL A 133 -20.67 3.25 -10.36
C VAL A 133 -19.42 3.67 -9.58
N ILE A 134 -18.88 4.85 -9.89
CA ILE A 134 -17.75 5.44 -9.18
C ILE A 134 -18.19 5.89 -7.78
N LEU A 135 -19.29 6.63 -7.69
CA LEU A 135 -19.82 7.14 -6.42
C LEU A 135 -20.21 6.03 -5.44
N ASP A 136 -20.79 4.94 -5.95
CA ASP A 136 -21.23 3.82 -5.12
C ASP A 136 -20.06 2.97 -4.60
N LYS A 137 -18.91 2.99 -5.28
CA LYS A 137 -17.76 2.10 -5.00
C LYS A 137 -16.62 2.76 -4.25
N ILE A 138 -16.51 4.08 -4.32
CA ILE A 138 -15.32 4.79 -3.86
C ILE A 138 -15.65 5.55 -2.59
N PRO A 139 -14.98 5.27 -1.45
CA PRO A 139 -15.23 6.00 -0.23
C PRO A 139 -15.00 7.51 -0.42
N PRO A 140 -15.84 8.36 0.21
CA PRO A 140 -15.68 9.80 0.12
C PRO A 140 -14.29 10.23 0.62
N GLY A 141 -13.67 11.17 -0.10
CA GLY A 141 -12.33 11.69 0.22
C GLY A 141 -11.16 10.91 -0.38
N ILE A 142 -11.40 9.77 -1.03
CA ILE A 142 -10.36 9.02 -1.76
C ILE A 142 -10.46 9.34 -3.26
N ARG A 143 -9.33 9.63 -3.89
CA ARG A 143 -9.27 9.83 -5.36
C ARG A 143 -9.67 8.55 -6.08
N GLU A 144 -10.49 8.68 -7.11
CA GLU A 144 -11.07 7.54 -7.81
C GLU A 144 -10.00 6.64 -8.43
N SER A 145 -8.98 7.27 -9.02
CA SER A 145 -7.81 6.60 -9.59
C SER A 145 -7.11 5.72 -8.58
N ASP A 146 -6.97 6.19 -7.35
CA ASP A 146 -6.14 5.57 -6.33
C ASP A 146 -6.89 4.37 -5.72
N SER A 147 -8.19 4.54 -5.46
CA SER A 147 -9.07 3.45 -5.00
C SER A 147 -9.11 2.30 -6.02
N LEU A 148 -9.34 2.60 -7.29
CA LEU A 148 -9.43 1.59 -8.33
C LEU A 148 -8.07 0.91 -8.59
N LEU A 149 -6.98 1.68 -8.65
CA LEU A 149 -5.63 1.13 -8.85
C LEU A 149 -5.22 0.21 -7.71
N ASN A 150 -5.52 0.59 -6.46
CA ASN A 150 -5.27 -0.26 -5.30
C ASN A 150 -6.05 -1.58 -5.38
N ALA A 151 -7.29 -1.55 -5.86
CA ALA A 151 -8.10 -2.76 -6.03
C ALA A 151 -7.51 -3.73 -7.08
N VAL A 152 -6.87 -3.19 -8.13
CA VAL A 152 -6.17 -3.97 -9.18
C VAL A 152 -4.89 -4.60 -8.66
N HIS A 153 -4.05 -3.84 -7.94
CA HIS A 153 -2.74 -4.33 -7.51
C HIS A 153 -2.79 -5.25 -6.29
N ARG A 154 -3.98 -5.47 -5.70
CA ARG A 154 -4.14 -6.29 -4.52
C ARG A 154 -4.19 -7.79 -4.81
N ALA A 155 -3.14 -8.48 -4.41
CA ALA A 155 -3.19 -9.93 -4.22
C ALA A 155 -4.07 -10.29 -3.01
N ARG A 156 -4.89 -11.33 -3.13
CA ARG A 156 -5.78 -11.84 -2.08
C ARG A 156 -5.47 -13.31 -1.81
N SER A 157 -5.71 -13.80 -0.59
CA SER A 157 -5.83 -15.26 -0.35
C SER A 157 -7.04 -15.81 -1.10
N LYS A 158 -7.16 -17.13 -1.30
CA LYS A 158 -8.36 -17.73 -1.90
C LYS A 158 -9.62 -17.40 -1.10
N ALA A 159 -9.53 -17.48 0.23
CA ALA A 159 -10.65 -17.11 1.11
C ALA A 159 -10.99 -15.61 0.98
N GLY A 160 -9.99 -14.73 0.97
CA GLY A 160 -10.20 -13.29 0.78
C GLY A 160 -10.74 -12.94 -0.60
N PHE A 161 -10.38 -13.72 -1.63
CA PHE A 161 -10.90 -13.59 -2.98
C PHE A 161 -12.37 -14.01 -3.06
N GLN A 162 -12.74 -15.12 -2.43
CA GLN A 162 -14.14 -15.56 -2.34
C GLN A 162 -15.03 -14.51 -1.67
N GLU A 163 -14.53 -13.84 -0.63
CA GLU A 163 -15.27 -12.74 -0.01
C GLU A 163 -15.34 -11.51 -0.91
N HIS A 164 -14.24 -11.20 -1.60
CA HIS A 164 -14.18 -10.06 -2.51
C HIS A 164 -15.17 -10.17 -3.69
N ILE A 165 -15.30 -11.34 -4.31
CA ILE A 165 -16.17 -11.50 -5.49
C ILE A 165 -17.66 -11.30 -5.18
N LYS A 166 -18.10 -11.49 -3.92
CA LYS A 166 -19.48 -11.19 -3.50
C LYS A 166 -19.85 -9.72 -3.70
N HIS A 167 -18.85 -8.84 -3.66
CA HIS A 167 -19.01 -7.40 -3.75
C HIS A 167 -18.36 -6.81 -5.02
N CYS A 168 -17.74 -7.67 -5.85
CA CYS A 168 -17.12 -7.26 -7.11
C CYS A 168 -18.09 -7.49 -8.27
N SER A 169 -18.64 -6.39 -8.81
CA SER A 169 -19.62 -6.40 -9.91
C SER A 169 -19.15 -7.13 -11.17
N ASP A 170 -17.83 -7.19 -11.39
CA ASP A 170 -17.20 -7.80 -12.57
C ASP A 170 -16.41 -9.08 -12.23
N GLY A 171 -16.56 -9.64 -11.02
CA GLY A 171 -15.61 -10.56 -10.38
C GLY A 171 -15.46 -11.98 -10.94
N LEU A 172 -16.14 -12.36 -12.03
CA LEU A 172 -16.22 -13.76 -12.48
C LEU A 172 -14.98 -14.31 -13.23
N THR A 173 -13.89 -13.57 -13.34
CA THR A 173 -12.67 -14.06 -14.03
C THR A 173 -11.41 -13.75 -13.26
N MET A 174 -10.63 -14.80 -13.01
CA MET A 174 -9.27 -14.73 -12.48
C MET A 174 -8.33 -14.31 -13.63
N ALA A 175 -7.44 -13.36 -13.39
CA ALA A 175 -6.39 -13.02 -14.35
C ALA A 175 -5.09 -13.74 -13.96
N PRO A 176 -4.44 -14.49 -14.87
CA PRO A 176 -3.11 -15.04 -14.61
C PRO A 176 -2.06 -13.92 -14.55
N MET A 177 -0.92 -14.20 -13.90
CA MET A 177 0.25 -13.33 -13.88
C MET A 177 0.73 -13.06 -15.32
N THR A 178 0.87 -11.79 -15.71
CA THR A 178 1.65 -11.34 -16.86
C THR A 178 2.80 -10.47 -16.40
#